data_AF-A0A7C7RKA5-F1
#
_entry.id   AF-A0A7C7RKA5-F1
#
_cell.length_a   1.000
_cell.length_b   1.000
_cell.length_c   1.000
_cell.angle_alpha   90.00
_cell.angle_beta   90.00
_cell.angle_gamma   90.00
#
_symmetry.space_group_name_H-M   'P 1'
#
loop_
_entity.id
_entity.type
_entity.pdbx_description
1 polymer ?
#
loop_
_entity_poly.entity_id
_entity_poly.type
_entity_poly.pdbx_seq_one_letter_code
_entity_poly.pdbx_strand_id
1 'polypeptide(L)'
;MSMEIVTPERAIELVKEGKIGFLMTLVYWMNDPNAPVNPEDLGIRVQTGGLTLSPEHTPNITLIGDVIVTDAYFPEELTPEPLRKEENRMEWGGYKVSVRIPKWAVMAILFPKD
;
A
#
# COMPACT_ATOMS: atom_id res chain seq x y z
N MET A 1 -14.16 -19.82 -0.01
CA MET A 1 -13.40 -19.39 -1.19
C MET A 1 -11.96 -19.83 -1.00
N SER A 2 -11.35 -20.47 -2.00
CA SER A 2 -9.92 -20.77 -1.96
C SER A 2 -9.12 -19.55 -2.40
N MET A 3 -7.96 -19.32 -1.81
CA MET A 3 -7.08 -18.21 -2.16
C MET A 3 -5.91 -18.70 -3.03
N GLU A 4 -5.39 -17.84 -3.88
CA GLU A 4 -4.10 -18.03 -4.54
C GLU A 4 -3.07 -16.99 -4.08
N ILE A 5 -1.82 -17.43 -3.97
CA ILE A 5 -0.67 -16.53 -3.76
C ILE A 5 -0.20 -16.06 -5.13
N VAL A 6 -0.11 -14.75 -5.30
CA VAL A 6 0.31 -14.12 -6.56
C VAL A 6 1.56 -13.27 -6.38
N THR A 7 2.25 -12.99 -7.49
CA THR A 7 3.37 -12.05 -7.49
C THR A 7 2.87 -10.60 -7.40
N PRO A 8 3.72 -9.63 -7.00
CA PRO A 8 3.36 -8.21 -7.04
C PRO A 8 2.88 -7.72 -8.41
N GLU A 9 3.51 -8.20 -9.49
CA GLU A 9 3.15 -7.86 -10.86
C GLU A 9 1.73 -8.35 -11.18
N ARG A 10 1.41 -9.61 -10.85
CA ARG A 10 0.06 -10.14 -11.06
C ARG A 10 -0.97 -9.45 -10.17
N ALA A 11 -0.61 -9.07 -8.94
CA ALA A 11 -1.48 -8.30 -8.06
C ALA A 11 -1.88 -6.95 -8.67
N ILE A 12 -0.93 -6.25 -9.30
CA ILE A 12 -1.20 -4.97 -9.98
C ILE A 12 -2.19 -5.17 -11.13
N GLU A 13 -2.01 -6.22 -11.94
CA GLU A 13 -2.95 -6.55 -13.02
C GLU A 13 -4.35 -6.84 -12.48
N LEU A 14 -4.46 -7.69 -11.46
CA LEU A 14 -5.73 -8.06 -10.83
C LEU A 14 -6.47 -6.85 -10.25
N VAL A 15 -5.77 -5.92 -9.59
CA VAL A 15 -6.39 -4.67 -9.10
C VAL A 15 -6.93 -3.84 -10.26
N LYS A 16 -6.18 -3.72 -11.37
CA LYS A 16 -6.66 -3.01 -12.57
C LYS A 16 -7.86 -3.69 -13.23
N GLU A 17 -7.96 -5.02 -13.12
CA GLU A 17 -9.13 -5.81 -13.53
C GLU A 17 -10.32 -5.68 -12.56
N GLY A 18 -10.18 -4.92 -11.47
CA GLY A 18 -11.24 -4.67 -10.49
C GLY A 18 -11.34 -5.73 -9.39
N LYS A 19 -10.37 -6.64 -9.29
CA LYS A 19 -10.35 -7.69 -8.26
C LYS A 19 -9.87 -7.12 -6.92
N ILE A 20 -10.34 -7.75 -5.85
CA ILE A 20 -9.96 -7.42 -4.47
C ILE A 20 -9.04 -8.51 -3.93
N GLY A 21 -7.93 -8.10 -3.33
CA GLY A 21 -6.96 -8.98 -2.71
C GLY A 21 -6.43 -8.41 -1.40
N PHE A 22 -5.45 -9.10 -0.83
CA PHE A 22 -4.81 -8.71 0.41
C PHE A 22 -3.30 -8.90 0.32
N LEU A 23 -2.54 -7.86 0.61
CA LEU A 23 -1.09 -7.92 0.75
C LEU A 23 -0.76 -8.10 2.24
N MET A 24 -0.17 -9.24 2.58
CA MET A 24 0.34 -9.53 3.91
C MET A 24 1.78 -9.03 4.02
N THR A 25 2.03 -8.21 5.03
CA THR A 25 3.37 -7.74 5.41
C THR A 25 3.42 -7.51 6.92
N LEU A 26 4.60 -7.66 7.53
CA LEU A 26 4.83 -7.25 8.91
C LEU A 26 5.11 -5.76 9.03
N VAL A 27 5.61 -5.16 7.94
CA VAL A 27 6.01 -3.76 7.89
C VAL A 27 5.79 -3.15 6.51
N TYR A 28 5.40 -1.89 6.50
CA TYR A 28 5.53 -1.06 5.31
C TYR A 28 6.07 0.31 5.71
N TRP A 29 6.40 1.12 4.73
CA TRP A 29 6.79 2.49 4.93
C TRP A 29 5.67 3.41 4.45
N MET A 30 5.41 4.46 5.22
CA MET A 30 4.55 5.56 4.81
C MET A 30 5.41 6.76 4.46
N ASN A 31 5.03 7.48 3.41
CA ASN A 31 5.66 8.71 2.99
C ASN A 31 4.62 9.70 2.48
N ASP A 32 5.06 10.94 2.22
CA ASP A 32 4.24 11.92 1.54
C ASP A 32 3.80 11.37 0.17
N PRO A 33 2.51 11.52 -0.23
CA PRO A 33 2.02 11.09 -1.54
C PRO A 33 2.85 11.62 -2.72
N ASN A 34 3.41 12.82 -2.60
CA ASN A 34 4.16 13.50 -3.65
C ASN A 34 5.68 13.29 -3.55
N ALA A 35 6.18 12.62 -2.49
CA ALA A 35 7.60 12.37 -2.36
C ALA A 35 8.08 11.41 -3.46
N PRO A 36 9.27 11.65 -4.06
CA PRO A 36 9.85 10.69 -4.99
C PRO A 36 10.13 9.36 -4.29
N VAL A 37 10.11 8.28 -5.06
CA VAL A 37 10.42 6.94 -4.54
C VAL A 37 11.92 6.72 -4.59
N ASN A 38 12.54 6.74 -3.42
CA ASN A 38 13.95 6.42 -3.21
C ASN A 38 14.06 5.03 -2.54
N PRO A 39 14.65 4.01 -3.19
CA PRO A 39 14.82 2.69 -2.58
C PRO A 39 15.64 2.67 -1.29
N GLU A 40 16.52 3.66 -1.08
CA GLU A 40 17.34 3.80 0.13
C GLU A 40 16.62 4.54 1.27
N ASP A 41 15.59 5.32 0.92
CA ASP A 41 14.75 6.07 1.88
C ASP A 41 13.27 5.94 1.50
N LEU A 42 12.64 4.95 2.10
CA LEU A 42 11.24 4.63 1.87
C LEU A 42 10.29 5.49 2.72
N GLY A 43 10.81 6.26 3.68
CA GLY A 43 10.02 7.08 4.60
C GLY A 43 9.92 6.49 6.02
N ILE A 44 8.76 6.63 6.65
CA ILE A 44 8.55 6.24 8.05
C ILE A 44 8.08 4.78 8.09
N ARG A 45 8.87 3.91 8.73
CA ARG A 45 8.52 2.50 8.92
C ARG A 45 7.36 2.37 9.90
N VAL A 46 6.34 1.63 9.50
CA VAL A 46 5.14 1.32 10.30
C VAL A 46 4.99 -0.20 10.43
N GLN A 47 4.68 -0.67 11.64
CA GLN A 47 4.33 -2.07 11.91
C GLN A 47 2.82 -2.25 11.73
N THR A 48 2.43 -3.23 10.93
CA THR A 48 1.05 -3.41 10.48
C THR A 48 0.82 -4.88 10.07
N GLY A 49 -0.44 -5.27 9.86
CA GLY A 49 -0.80 -6.65 9.48
C GLY A 49 -0.98 -6.87 7.97
N GLY A 50 -1.08 -5.80 7.18
CA GLY A 50 -1.28 -5.90 5.74
C GLY A 50 -2.04 -4.71 5.14
N LEU A 51 -2.35 -4.83 3.86
CA LEU A 51 -3.06 -3.81 3.08
C LEU A 51 -4.09 -4.48 2.18
N THR A 52 -5.33 -4.00 2.22
CA THR A 52 -6.35 -4.37 1.24
C THR A 52 -5.96 -3.81 -0.12
N LEU A 53 -5.91 -4.67 -1.14
CA LEU A 53 -5.64 -4.27 -2.52
C LEU A 53 -6.96 -4.20 -3.28
N SER A 54 -7.35 -3.03 -3.76
CA SER A 54 -8.49 -2.85 -4.66
C SER A 54 -8.41 -1.49 -5.37
N PRO A 55 -9.19 -1.26 -6.44
CA PRO A 55 -9.29 0.06 -7.06
C PRO A 55 -9.68 1.17 -6.08
N GLU A 56 -10.46 0.85 -5.05
CA GLU A 56 -10.96 1.83 -4.08
C GLU A 56 -9.90 2.20 -3.03
N HIS A 57 -9.08 1.23 -2.61
CA HIS A 57 -8.12 1.42 -1.50
C HIS A 57 -6.69 1.67 -1.97
N THR A 58 -6.31 1.12 -3.13
CA THR A 58 -4.97 1.18 -3.71
C THR A 58 -5.04 1.43 -5.23
N PRO A 59 -5.66 2.54 -5.68
CA PRO A 59 -5.93 2.79 -7.10
C PRO A 59 -4.69 2.88 -7.98
N ASN A 60 -3.57 3.31 -7.39
CA ASN A 60 -2.33 3.62 -8.09
C ASN A 60 -1.22 2.59 -7.79
N ILE A 61 -1.58 1.36 -7.45
CA ILE A 61 -0.59 0.32 -7.15
C ILE A 61 0.33 0.08 -8.36
N THR A 62 1.63 0.18 -8.11
CA THR A 62 2.68 0.04 -9.11
C THR A 62 3.93 -0.58 -8.49
N LEU A 63 4.91 -0.90 -9.33
CA LEU A 63 6.21 -1.40 -8.93
C LEU A 63 7.31 -0.45 -9.44
N ILE A 64 8.13 0.05 -8.53
CA ILE A 64 9.30 0.90 -8.84
C ILE A 64 10.54 0.18 -8.30
N GLY A 65 11.35 -0.39 -9.20
CA GLY A 65 12.40 -1.32 -8.82
C GLY A 65 11.81 -2.52 -8.08
N ASP A 66 12.28 -2.79 -6.86
CA ASP A 66 11.77 -3.85 -5.98
C ASP A 66 10.81 -3.34 -4.90
N VAL A 67 10.20 -2.18 -5.11
CA VAL A 67 9.28 -1.57 -4.14
C VAL A 67 7.89 -1.46 -4.74
N ILE A 68 6.92 -2.08 -4.08
CA ILE A 68 5.49 -1.87 -4.35
C ILE A 68 5.13 -0.50 -3.80
N VAL A 69 4.53 0.34 -4.63
CA VAL A 69 4.13 1.70 -4.27
C VAL A 69 2.66 1.87 -4.57
N THR A 70 1.91 2.42 -3.63
CA THR A 70 0.51 2.81 -3.84
C THR A 70 0.15 3.97 -2.95
N ASP A 71 -0.80 4.78 -3.39
CA ASP A 71 -1.53 5.64 -2.47
C ASP A 71 -2.46 4.78 -1.62
N ALA A 72 -2.65 5.16 -0.36
CA ALA A 72 -3.65 4.60 0.53
C ALA A 72 -4.13 5.66 1.52
N TYR A 73 -5.27 5.41 2.15
CA TYR A 73 -5.88 6.32 3.12
C TYR A 73 -5.91 5.67 4.50
N PHE A 74 -5.39 6.36 5.50
CA PHE A 74 -5.34 5.87 6.88
C PHE A 74 -6.03 6.84 7.84
N PRO A 75 -6.70 6.32 8.88
CA PRO A 75 -7.13 7.14 10.02
C PRO A 75 -5.96 7.93 10.63
N GLU A 76 -6.27 9.05 11.26
CA GLU A 76 -5.26 9.89 11.91
C GLU A 76 -4.41 9.10 12.93
N GLU A 77 -5.04 8.19 13.68
CA GLU A 77 -4.38 7.39 14.73
C GLU A 77 -3.32 6.43 14.17
N LEU A 78 -3.47 6.02 12.91
CA LEU A 78 -2.54 5.14 12.21
C LEU A 78 -1.55 5.91 11.32
N THR A 79 -1.72 7.23 11.18
CA THR A 79 -0.85 8.07 10.36
C THR A 79 0.23 8.73 11.23
N PRO A 80 1.53 8.55 10.93
CA PRO A 80 2.60 9.24 11.64
C PRO A 80 2.47 10.77 11.58
N GLU A 81 2.70 11.47 12.70
CA GLU A 81 2.57 12.93 12.80
C GLU A 81 3.26 13.72 11.66
N PRO A 82 4.48 13.38 11.21
CA PRO A 82 5.13 14.12 10.11
C PRO A 82 4.39 14.05 8.76
N LEU A 83 3.46 13.11 8.60
CA LEU A 83 2.67 12.90 7.38
C LEU A 83 1.25 13.49 7.50
N ARG A 84 0.85 14.00 8.67
CA ARG A 84 -0.46 14.60 8.93
C ARG A 84 -0.56 16.03 8.38
N LYS A 85 -0.33 16.19 7.08
CA LYS A 85 -0.38 17.48 6.40
C LYS A 85 -1.80 17.82 5.97
N GLU A 86 -2.20 19.08 6.10
CA GLU A 86 -3.58 19.50 5.82
C GLU A 86 -3.96 19.26 4.36
N GLU A 87 -3.03 19.43 3.41
CA GLU A 87 -3.27 19.15 1.99
C GLU A 87 -3.55 17.67 1.67
N ASN A 88 -3.20 16.76 2.58
CA ASN A 88 -3.42 15.32 2.46
C ASN A 88 -4.63 14.84 3.30
N ARG A 89 -5.29 15.74 4.02
CA ARG A 89 -6.39 15.40 4.92
C ARG A 89 -7.66 15.09 4.13
N MET A 90 -8.32 14.00 4.51
CA MET A 90 -9.59 13.56 3.95
C MET A 90 -10.76 14.18 4.73
N GLU A 91 -11.91 14.40 4.08
CA GLU A 91 -13.11 14.98 4.71
C GLU A 91 -13.58 14.20 5.95
N TRP A 92 -13.37 12.89 5.98
CA TRP A 92 -13.75 12.01 7.08
C TRP A 92 -12.72 11.95 8.23
N GLY A 93 -11.61 12.69 8.14
CA GLY A 93 -10.63 12.85 9.23
C GLY A 93 -9.35 12.01 9.13
N GLY A 94 -9.15 11.25 8.05
CA GLY A 94 -7.89 10.53 7.79
C GLY A 94 -6.93 11.30 6.89
N TYR A 95 -5.85 10.63 6.48
CA TYR A 95 -4.82 11.19 5.62
C TYR A 95 -4.50 10.25 4.44
N LYS A 96 -4.31 10.85 3.27
CA LYS A 96 -3.71 10.20 2.11
C LYS A 96 -2.20 10.10 2.31
N VAL A 97 -1.63 8.91 2.13
CA VAL A 97 -0.19 8.65 2.21
C VAL A 97 0.27 7.79 1.03
N SER A 98 1.56 7.86 0.70
CA SER A 98 2.22 6.86 -0.15
C SER A 98 2.67 5.69 0.72
N VAL A 99 2.15 4.50 0.46
CA VAL A 99 2.61 3.25 1.06
C VAL A 99 3.66 2.61 0.16
N ARG A 100 4.79 2.23 0.75
CA ARG A 100 5.93 1.63 0.07
C ARG A 100 6.32 0.33 0.75
N ILE A 101 6.34 -0.75 -0.02
CA ILE A 101 6.58 -2.11 0.48
C ILE A 101 7.66 -2.76 -0.38
N PRO A 102 8.90 -2.90 0.13
CA PRO A 102 9.91 -3.70 -0.54
C PRO A 102 9.44 -5.13 -0.72
N LYS A 103 9.78 -5.76 -1.86
CA LYS A 103 9.43 -7.16 -2.13
C LYS A 103 9.88 -8.11 -1.02
N TRP A 104 11.04 -7.86 -0.41
CA TRP A 104 11.56 -8.69 0.69
C TRP A 104 10.68 -8.62 1.96
N ALA A 105 9.89 -7.56 2.13
CA ALA A 105 8.98 -7.39 3.27
C ALA A 105 7.61 -8.06 3.04
N VAL A 106 7.30 -8.43 1.80
CA VAL A 106 6.04 -9.11 1.45
C VAL A 106 6.08 -10.55 1.95
N MET A 107 5.08 -10.92 2.77
CA MET A 107 4.91 -12.31 3.21
C MET A 107 4.09 -13.12 2.20
N ALA A 108 2.99 -12.54 1.73
CA ALA A 108 2.12 -13.13 0.72
C ALA A 108 1.25 -12.04 0.10
N ILE A 109 0.82 -12.24 -1.14
CA ILE A 109 -0.26 -11.47 -1.75
C ILE A 109 -1.33 -12.46 -2.16
N LEU A 110 -2.53 -12.27 -1.64
CA LEU A 110 -3.61 -13.24 -1.72
C LEU A 110 -4.77 -12.66 -2.51
N PHE A 111 -5.23 -13.39 -3.52
CA PHE A 111 -6.48 -13.10 -4.23
C PHE A 111 -7.41 -14.31 -4.17
N PRO A 112 -8.75 -14.13 -4.19
CA PRO A 112 -9.67 -15.23 -4.37
C PRO A 112 -9.39 -15.94 -5.70
N LYS A 113 -9.33 -17.27 -5.68
CA LYS A 113 -9.45 -18.04 -6.92
C LYS A 113 -10.87 -17.88 -7.44
N ASP A 114 -10.99 -17.56 -8.71
CA ASP A 114 -12.27 -17.65 -9.44
C ASP A 114 -12.86 -19.07 -9.36
#